data_AF-A0A8I1MDR9-F1
#
_entry.id   AF-A0A8I1MDR9-F1
#
_cell.length_a   1.000
_cell.length_b   1.000
_cell.length_c   1.000
_cell.angle_alpha   90.00
_cell.angle_beta   90.00
_cell.angle_gamma   90.00
#
_symmetry.space_group_name_H-M   'P 1'
#
loop_
_entity.id
_entity.type
_entity.pdbx_description
1 polymer ?
#
loop_
_entity_poly.entity_id
_entity_poly.type
_entity_poly.pdbx_seq_one_letter_code
_entity_poly.pdbx_strand_id
1 'polypeptide(L)'
;MKKKVLILSLSMFGLLSTNTFIPTKVLATTAVEPNENTAPEEELDVLYERVYDNGYALGESDGYSGEKFISFDGNNQLAAYPSEAASWFMLGYSVGFESGKRSKTEEEKTEKETDYSAGEKAGYEIGIQDYENATVAYTPPTMKSKSADWNEGFTFGYEKAIETMDLSVKAKKEGYQQGVQDEAMSVPELYTEDPMTQKAFEEGFQKAMNEKEAAKNVQYEKDGYKLGYSMEPLVVPDGLTPAGTEAFTKGYNKGEKKRLEDVKMEGFNAAFLNEKYKVPKVYESNVQLLEVYQQGFVSNKKAAQFKKQAYQDGWKLGTKMDIPAAYKKNKAAVTAYKEYYQLGQEKQEKTVYDVLIALGILLSGIGLFRVIRKRKKKGDFSV
;
A
#
# COMPACT_ATOMS: atom_id res chain seq x y z
N MET A 1 -31.55 2.08 -11.08
CA MET A 1 -31.79 3.54 -11.02
C MET A 1 -30.64 4.19 -10.26
N LYS A 2 -29.69 4.82 -10.96
CA LYS A 2 -28.58 5.56 -10.35
C LYS A 2 -28.35 6.81 -11.19
N LYS A 3 -28.89 7.95 -10.75
CA LYS A 3 -28.54 9.25 -11.32
C LYS A 3 -27.22 9.67 -10.66
N LYS A 4 -26.16 9.68 -11.47
CA LYS A 4 -24.90 10.35 -11.18
C LYS A 4 -25.16 11.85 -11.35
N VAL A 5 -24.89 12.65 -10.32
CA VAL A 5 -24.77 14.10 -10.47
C VAL A 5 -23.28 14.41 -10.52
N LEU A 6 -22.87 14.87 -11.68
CA LEU A 6 -21.55 15.38 -12.03
C LEU A 6 -21.54 16.86 -11.64
N ILE A 7 -20.68 17.25 -10.70
CA ILE A 7 -20.41 18.67 -10.41
C ILE A 7 -19.42 19.13 -11.47
N LEU A 8 -19.87 19.99 -12.39
CA LEU A 8 -19.01 20.67 -13.33
C LEU A 8 -18.90 22.14 -12.92
N SER A 9 -17.66 22.56 -12.70
CA SER A 9 -17.21 23.93 -12.46
C SER A 9 -17.70 24.90 -13.53
N LEU A 10 -18.27 26.03 -13.11
CA LEU A 10 -18.49 27.18 -13.98
C LEU A 10 -17.74 28.39 -13.43
N SER A 11 -16.69 28.76 -14.14
CA SER A 11 -15.94 30.00 -14.05
C SER A 11 -16.85 31.20 -14.35
N MET A 12 -17.05 32.09 -13.38
CA MET A 12 -17.65 33.41 -13.63
C MET A 12 -16.57 34.38 -14.10
N PHE A 13 -16.66 34.70 -15.39
CA PHE A 13 -16.04 35.88 -16.00
C PHE A 13 -17.05 37.04 -15.89
N GLY A 14 -16.55 38.21 -15.52
CA GLY A 14 -17.36 39.37 -15.20
C GLY A 14 -18.19 39.91 -16.37
N LEU A 15 -19.32 40.52 -16.00
CA LEU A 15 -20.04 41.49 -16.81
C LEU A 15 -20.45 42.64 -15.90
N LEU A 16 -19.88 43.80 -16.20
CA LEU A 16 -20.27 45.12 -15.70
C LEU A 16 -21.76 45.37 -16.00
N SER A 17 -22.53 45.73 -14.98
CA SER A 17 -23.78 46.46 -15.18
C SER A 17 -23.72 47.76 -14.39
N THR A 18 -23.34 48.83 -15.09
CA THR A 18 -23.59 50.21 -14.68
C THR A 18 -25.09 50.44 -14.68
N ASN A 19 -25.69 50.67 -13.51
CA ASN A 19 -27.00 51.30 -13.44
C ASN A 19 -26.83 52.72 -12.90
N THR A 20 -26.67 53.63 -13.86
CA THR A 20 -26.89 55.06 -13.70
C THR A 20 -28.36 55.31 -13.37
N PHE A 21 -28.65 55.88 -12.22
CA PHE A 21 -29.93 56.53 -11.99
C PHE A 21 -29.69 58.04 -11.81
N ILE A 22 -30.09 58.80 -12.82
CA ILE A 22 -30.29 60.25 -12.75
C ILE A 22 -31.80 60.45 -12.53
N PRO A 23 -32.19 61.36 -11.63
CA PRO A 23 -33.12 62.37 -12.09
C PRO A 23 -32.66 63.78 -11.71
N THR A 24 -32.35 64.54 -12.76
CA THR A 24 -32.32 65.99 -12.76
C THR A 24 -33.73 66.50 -12.45
N LYS A 25 -33.88 67.34 -11.43
CA LYS A 25 -34.91 68.38 -11.44
C LYS A 25 -34.38 69.64 -10.75
N VAL A 26 -33.79 70.49 -11.58
CA VAL A 26 -33.72 71.93 -11.33
C VAL A 26 -35.14 72.45 -11.52
N LEU A 27 -35.74 73.04 -10.48
CA LEU A 27 -36.82 74.00 -10.68
C LEU A 27 -36.46 75.28 -9.94
N ALA A 28 -36.35 76.34 -10.74
CA ALA A 28 -36.09 77.69 -10.31
C ALA A 28 -37.28 78.26 -9.51
N THR A 29 -36.92 79.03 -8.50
CA THR A 29 -37.77 79.87 -7.67
C THR A 29 -38.52 80.92 -8.50
N THR A 30 -39.83 81.01 -8.34
CA THR A 30 -40.54 82.30 -8.52
C THR A 30 -41.62 82.41 -7.44
N ALA A 31 -41.68 83.60 -6.87
CA ALA A 31 -42.34 83.96 -5.62
C ALA A 31 -43.87 83.84 -5.66
N VAL A 32 -44.46 83.47 -4.51
CA VAL A 32 -45.85 83.72 -4.17
C VAL A 32 -45.87 84.37 -2.77
N GLU A 33 -46.46 85.55 -2.69
CA GLU A 33 -46.66 86.35 -1.47
C GLU A 33 -47.71 85.73 -0.52
N PRO A 34 -47.74 86.13 0.77
CA PRO A 34 -48.33 85.31 1.83
C PRO A 34 -49.85 85.46 1.89
N ASN A 35 -50.55 84.34 2.09
CA ASN A 35 -51.95 84.35 2.50
C ASN A 35 -52.17 83.32 3.62
N GLU A 36 -52.65 83.80 4.77
CA GLU A 36 -53.07 83.00 5.91
C GLU A 36 -54.29 82.14 5.54
N ASN A 37 -54.14 80.81 5.58
CA ASN A 37 -55.09 79.85 6.20
C ASN A 37 -54.74 78.40 5.81
N THR A 38 -54.39 77.60 6.84
CA THR A 38 -54.47 76.13 6.94
C THR A 38 -54.26 75.29 5.67
N ALA A 39 -53.07 74.71 5.52
CA ALA A 39 -52.77 73.67 4.53
C ALA A 39 -53.61 72.39 4.82
N PRO A 40 -54.09 71.67 3.78
CA PRO A 40 -54.84 70.43 3.95
C PRO A 40 -53.94 69.30 4.43
N GLU A 41 -54.45 68.47 5.34
CA GLU A 41 -53.75 67.41 6.09
C GLU A 41 -52.89 66.47 5.20
N GLU A 42 -53.33 66.18 3.97
CA GLU A 42 -52.59 65.39 2.97
C GLU A 42 -51.27 66.03 2.49
N GLU A 43 -51.15 67.36 2.49
CA GLU A 43 -49.91 68.05 2.13
C GLU A 43 -48.87 68.03 3.25
N LEU A 44 -49.33 67.90 4.51
CA LEU A 44 -48.46 67.86 5.69
C LEU A 44 -47.79 66.49 5.84
N ASP A 45 -48.51 65.40 5.58
CA ASP A 45 -47.97 64.03 5.59
C ASP A 45 -46.91 63.84 4.49
N VAL A 46 -47.18 64.33 3.29
CA VAL A 46 -46.21 64.29 2.17
C VAL A 46 -44.97 65.14 2.45
N LEU A 47 -45.13 66.27 3.17
CA LEU A 47 -44.01 67.10 3.62
C LEU A 47 -43.22 66.40 4.73
N TYR A 48 -43.90 65.76 5.69
CA TYR A 48 -43.29 64.95 6.74
C TYR A 48 -42.42 63.84 6.15
N GLU A 49 -42.98 62.99 5.29
CA GLU A 49 -42.27 61.85 4.70
C GLU A 49 -41.02 62.32 3.95
N ARG A 50 -41.15 63.32 3.08
CA ARG A 50 -40.01 63.86 2.32
C ARG A 50 -38.90 64.39 3.23
N VAL A 51 -39.27 65.15 4.26
CA VAL A 51 -38.30 65.80 5.14
C VAL A 51 -37.65 64.79 6.08
N TYR A 52 -38.41 63.82 6.58
CA TYR A 52 -37.92 62.68 7.33
C TYR A 52 -36.96 61.83 6.48
N ASP A 53 -37.34 61.47 5.25
CA ASP A 53 -36.54 60.62 4.35
C ASP A 53 -35.22 61.29 3.96
N ASN A 54 -35.24 62.60 3.69
CA ASN A 54 -34.02 63.37 3.44
C ASN A 54 -33.10 63.38 4.67
N GLY A 55 -33.67 63.53 5.87
CA GLY A 55 -32.96 63.41 7.13
C GLY A 55 -32.35 62.01 7.27
N TYR A 56 -33.16 60.97 7.09
CA TYR A 56 -32.75 59.56 7.18
C TYR A 56 -31.62 59.23 6.22
N ALA A 57 -31.73 59.60 4.94
CA ALA A 57 -30.71 59.32 3.93
C ALA A 57 -29.37 60.00 4.26
N LEU A 58 -29.41 61.27 4.70
CA LEU A 58 -28.20 61.98 5.14
C LEU A 58 -27.61 61.32 6.39
N GLY A 59 -28.46 61.03 7.39
CA GLY A 59 -28.09 60.36 8.61
C GLY A 59 -27.44 59.00 8.34
N GLU A 60 -28.01 58.19 7.46
CA GLU A 60 -27.49 56.87 7.08
C GLU A 60 -26.10 56.97 6.44
N SER A 61 -25.91 57.89 5.51
CA SER A 61 -24.59 58.16 4.91
C SER A 61 -23.55 58.59 5.94
N ASP A 62 -23.91 59.53 6.83
CA ASP A 62 -23.05 60.07 7.89
C ASP A 62 -22.71 59.01 8.95
N GLY A 63 -23.71 58.24 9.37
CA GLY A 63 -23.56 57.14 10.32
C GLY A 63 -22.65 56.04 9.78
N TYR A 64 -22.72 55.78 8.47
CA TYR A 64 -21.83 54.85 7.79
C TYR A 64 -20.39 55.42 7.65
N SER A 65 -20.21 56.68 7.25
CA SER A 65 -18.87 57.27 7.15
C SER A 65 -18.22 57.51 8.53
N GLY A 66 -19.02 57.59 9.60
CA GLY A 66 -18.59 57.99 10.93
C GLY A 66 -18.42 59.51 11.06
N GLU A 67 -18.84 60.27 10.06
CA GLU A 67 -18.85 61.72 10.07
C GLU A 67 -20.11 62.20 10.77
N LYS A 68 -19.96 63.06 11.77
CA LYS A 68 -21.12 63.70 12.39
C LYS A 68 -21.47 64.93 11.57
N PHE A 69 -22.75 65.15 11.34
CA PHE A 69 -23.21 66.43 10.83
C PHE A 69 -22.86 67.55 11.83
N ILE A 70 -21.92 68.44 11.48
CA ILE A 70 -21.29 69.36 12.44
C ILE A 70 -22.07 70.67 12.64
N SER A 71 -22.90 71.14 11.70
CA SER A 71 -23.75 72.32 11.98
C SER A 71 -24.90 72.55 11.01
N PHE A 72 -26.04 72.97 11.56
CA PHE A 72 -27.17 73.61 10.87
C PHE A 72 -26.95 75.10 10.60
N ASP A 73 -25.90 75.71 11.16
CA ASP A 73 -25.77 77.16 11.29
C ASP A 73 -25.01 77.86 10.14
N GLY A 74 -24.66 77.14 9.07
CA GLY A 74 -23.75 77.68 8.04
C GLY A 74 -24.34 77.95 6.66
N ASN A 75 -25.44 77.29 6.27
CA ASN A 75 -26.05 77.45 4.95
C ASN A 75 -27.49 76.91 4.94
N ASN A 76 -28.42 77.73 5.43
CA ASN A 76 -29.80 77.94 4.99
C ASN A 76 -30.66 76.80 4.40
N GLN A 77 -30.41 75.51 4.69
CA GLN A 77 -31.28 74.43 4.22
C GLN A 77 -32.47 74.19 5.17
N LEU A 78 -32.31 74.42 6.49
CA LEU A 78 -33.40 74.28 7.46
C LEU A 78 -34.11 75.58 7.84
N ALA A 79 -33.48 76.74 7.65
CA ALA A 79 -34.11 78.03 7.94
C ALA A 79 -35.29 78.37 7.01
N ALA A 80 -35.48 77.57 5.94
CA ALA A 80 -36.64 77.62 5.06
C ALA A 80 -37.83 76.77 5.55
N TYR A 81 -37.66 75.98 6.62
CA TYR A 81 -38.69 75.07 7.12
C TYR A 81 -39.32 75.59 8.42
N PRO A 82 -40.65 75.44 8.59
CA PRO A 82 -41.28 75.64 9.90
C PRO A 82 -40.69 74.68 10.94
N SER A 83 -40.76 75.04 12.23
CA SER A 83 -40.10 74.32 13.34
C SER A 83 -40.43 72.82 13.43
N GLU A 84 -41.60 72.42 12.93
CA GLU A 84 -42.05 71.02 12.87
C GLU A 84 -41.30 70.22 11.81
N ALA A 85 -41.11 70.76 10.60
CA ALA A 85 -40.34 70.11 9.55
C ALA A 85 -38.84 69.98 9.91
N ALA A 86 -38.27 70.97 10.59
CA ALA A 86 -36.93 70.85 11.18
C ALA A 86 -36.84 69.68 12.17
N SER A 87 -37.88 69.46 12.98
CA SER A 87 -37.93 68.37 13.95
C SER A 87 -38.06 67.00 13.27
N TRP A 88 -38.84 66.91 12.19
CA TRP A 88 -38.99 65.68 11.39
C TRP A 88 -37.70 65.30 10.67
N PHE A 89 -36.98 66.29 10.13
CA PHE A 89 -35.67 66.08 9.55
C PHE A 89 -34.69 65.51 10.59
N MET A 90 -34.66 66.10 11.78
CA MET A 90 -33.79 65.65 12.88
C MET A 90 -34.11 64.24 13.35
N LEU A 91 -35.41 63.90 13.43
CA LEU A 91 -35.84 62.55 13.75
C LEU A 91 -35.34 61.56 12.68
N GLY A 92 -35.58 61.85 11.40
CA GLY A 92 -35.07 61.06 10.28
C GLY A 92 -33.57 60.87 10.35
N TYR A 93 -32.81 61.97 10.52
CA TYR A 93 -31.35 61.96 10.63
C TYR A 93 -30.85 61.07 11.77
N SER A 94 -31.43 61.18 12.96
CA SER A 94 -31.01 60.37 14.11
C SER A 94 -31.24 58.87 13.88
N VAL A 95 -32.36 58.49 13.27
CA VAL A 95 -32.70 57.11 12.95
C VAL A 95 -31.78 56.58 11.84
N GLY A 96 -31.58 57.38 10.78
CA GLY A 96 -30.66 57.08 9.69
C GLY A 96 -29.23 56.88 10.20
N PHE A 97 -28.73 57.75 11.07
CA PHE A 97 -27.38 57.67 11.62
C PHE A 97 -27.11 56.38 12.40
N GLU A 98 -28.02 55.97 13.27
CA GLU A 98 -27.89 54.68 13.96
C GLU A 98 -28.05 53.49 13.00
N SER A 99 -28.86 53.63 11.93
CA SER A 99 -28.98 52.64 10.87
C SER A 99 -27.66 52.45 10.11
N GLY A 100 -27.06 53.54 9.59
CA GLY A 100 -25.80 53.52 8.86
C GLY A 100 -24.63 52.98 9.69
N LYS A 101 -24.56 53.37 10.97
CA LYS A 101 -23.57 52.85 11.92
C LYS A 101 -23.70 51.34 12.15
N ARG A 102 -24.94 50.85 12.28
CA ARG A 102 -25.21 49.40 12.40
C ARG A 102 -24.82 48.66 11.14
N SER A 103 -25.18 49.18 9.96
CA SER A 103 -24.83 48.58 8.67
C SER A 103 -23.32 48.43 8.51
N LYS A 104 -22.54 49.49 8.81
CA LYS A 104 -21.07 49.43 8.77
C LYS A 104 -20.50 48.40 9.77
N THR A 105 -21.03 48.36 10.98
CA THR A 105 -20.57 47.40 12.00
C THR A 105 -20.80 45.96 11.56
N GLU A 106 -21.94 45.66 10.94
CA GLU A 106 -22.24 44.31 10.44
C GLU A 106 -21.39 43.96 9.20
N GLU A 107 -21.13 44.93 8.33
CA GLU A 107 -20.22 44.77 7.18
C GLU A 107 -18.80 44.46 7.65
N GLU A 108 -18.23 45.26 8.55
CA GLU A 108 -16.89 45.03 9.13
C GLU A 108 -16.80 43.66 9.83
N LYS A 109 -17.85 43.26 10.54
CA LYS A 109 -17.92 41.93 11.17
C LYS A 109 -17.95 40.81 10.13
N THR A 110 -18.74 40.97 9.07
CA THR A 110 -18.86 39.99 7.98
C THR A 110 -17.55 39.87 7.21
N GLU A 111 -16.89 40.99 6.93
CA GLU A 111 -15.56 41.02 6.30
C GLU A 111 -14.53 40.30 7.16
N LYS A 112 -14.48 40.61 8.46
CA LYS A 112 -13.60 39.94 9.43
C LYS A 112 -13.84 38.42 9.48
N GLU A 113 -15.09 37.98 9.56
CA GLU A 113 -15.44 36.55 9.61
C GLU A 113 -15.11 35.83 8.30
N THR A 114 -15.33 36.50 7.16
CA THR A 114 -14.98 35.98 5.84
C THR A 114 -13.48 35.82 5.69
N ASP A 115 -12.71 36.82 6.10
CA ASP A 115 -11.25 36.82 5.98
C ASP A 115 -10.61 35.82 6.94
N TYR A 116 -11.13 35.73 8.18
CA TYR A 116 -10.75 34.69 9.14
C TYR A 116 -11.02 33.29 8.58
N SER A 117 -12.23 33.03 8.06
CA SER A 117 -12.60 31.71 7.51
C SER A 117 -11.74 31.32 6.29
N ALA A 118 -11.41 32.31 5.45
CA ALA A 118 -10.48 32.10 4.33
C ALA A 118 -9.06 31.79 4.82
N GLY A 119 -8.63 32.43 5.90
CA GLY A 119 -7.40 32.12 6.63
C GLY A 119 -7.39 30.69 7.14
N GLU A 120 -8.39 30.30 7.94
CA GLU A 120 -8.52 28.96 8.53
C GLU A 120 -8.42 27.86 7.48
N LYS A 121 -9.18 27.99 6.39
CA LYS A 121 -9.13 27.00 5.31
C LYS A 121 -7.73 26.87 4.70
N ALA A 122 -7.08 28.00 4.41
CA ALA A 122 -5.73 27.99 3.83
C ALA A 122 -4.69 27.44 4.81
N GLY A 123 -4.80 27.78 6.10
CA GLY A 123 -3.96 27.26 7.17
C GLY A 123 -4.07 25.76 7.28
N TYR A 124 -5.31 25.24 7.26
CA TYR A 124 -5.58 23.81 7.35
C TYR A 124 -4.99 23.04 6.16
N GLU A 125 -5.21 23.52 4.93
CA GLU A 125 -4.67 22.88 3.72
C GLU A 125 -3.13 22.85 3.71
N ILE A 126 -2.48 23.97 4.07
CA ILE A 126 -1.02 24.05 4.15
C ILE A 126 -0.47 23.21 5.31
N GLY A 127 -1.15 23.20 6.47
CA GLY A 127 -0.76 22.40 7.62
C GLY A 127 -0.73 20.90 7.32
N ILE A 128 -1.74 20.39 6.59
CA ILE A 128 -1.72 18.99 6.10
C ILE A 128 -0.51 18.76 5.20
N GLN A 129 -0.29 19.64 4.22
CA GLN A 129 0.82 19.50 3.28
C GLN A 129 2.18 19.52 3.99
N ASP A 130 2.39 20.42 4.94
CA ASP A 130 3.63 20.49 5.71
C ASP A 130 3.82 19.27 6.60
N TYR A 131 2.75 18.73 7.18
CA TYR A 131 2.80 17.49 7.95
C TYR A 131 3.25 16.31 7.07
N GLU A 132 2.64 16.15 5.89
CA GLU A 132 3.01 15.09 4.94
C GLU A 132 4.45 15.21 4.44
N ASN A 133 4.98 16.44 4.33
CA ASN A 133 6.36 16.71 3.92
C ASN A 133 7.36 16.78 5.09
N ALA A 134 6.92 16.56 6.33
CA ALA A 134 7.73 16.71 7.55
C ALA A 134 8.39 18.10 7.68
N THR A 135 7.68 19.15 7.27
CA THR A 135 8.11 20.56 7.31
C THR A 135 7.26 21.43 8.24
N VAL A 136 6.51 20.80 9.17
CA VAL A 136 5.64 21.49 10.13
C VAL A 136 6.38 22.60 10.87
N ALA A 137 5.80 23.80 10.84
CA ALA A 137 6.25 24.93 11.62
C ALA A 137 5.39 25.07 12.88
N TYR A 138 5.99 24.82 14.06
CA TYR A 138 5.31 25.03 15.35
C TYR A 138 4.97 26.49 15.67
N THR A 139 5.39 27.42 14.81
CA THR A 139 4.91 28.80 14.80
C THR A 139 4.53 29.13 13.36
N PRO A 140 3.24 29.10 13.02
CA PRO A 140 2.78 29.32 11.66
C PRO A 140 3.25 30.68 11.13
N PRO A 141 3.74 30.77 9.89
CA PRO A 141 4.20 32.03 9.33
C PRO A 141 3.02 32.98 9.06
N THR A 142 3.16 34.24 9.46
CA THR A 142 2.21 35.30 9.08
C THR A 142 2.53 35.83 7.68
N MET A 143 1.50 36.05 6.86
CA MET A 143 1.62 36.68 5.55
C MET A 143 1.39 38.20 5.64
N LYS A 144 2.44 38.98 5.33
CA LYS A 144 2.38 40.45 5.34
C LYS A 144 1.37 41.04 4.34
N SER A 145 1.02 40.30 3.30
CA SER A 145 0.04 40.70 2.28
C SER A 145 -1.41 40.43 2.68
N LYS A 146 -1.64 39.88 3.87
CA LYS A 146 -2.95 39.50 4.40
C LYS A 146 -3.30 40.33 5.64
N SER A 147 -4.60 40.43 5.94
CA SER A 147 -5.06 41.14 7.12
C SER A 147 -4.64 40.44 8.42
N ALA A 148 -4.86 41.10 9.56
CA ALA A 148 -4.66 40.48 10.87
C ALA A 148 -5.63 39.30 11.07
N ASP A 149 -6.92 39.47 10.72
CA ASP A 149 -7.96 38.46 10.91
C ASP A 149 -7.71 37.21 10.06
N TRP A 150 -7.24 37.40 8.82
CA TRP A 150 -6.82 36.29 7.96
C TRP A 150 -5.65 35.51 8.56
N ASN A 151 -4.64 36.21 9.07
CA ASN A 151 -3.46 35.57 9.68
C ASN A 151 -3.82 34.84 10.99
N GLU A 152 -4.77 35.35 11.75
CA GLU A 152 -5.33 34.70 12.93
C GLU A 152 -6.04 33.39 12.54
N GLY A 153 -6.94 33.45 11.56
CA GLY A 153 -7.62 32.26 11.01
C GLY A 153 -6.63 31.24 10.47
N PHE A 154 -5.63 31.68 9.70
CA PHE A 154 -4.58 30.80 9.16
C PHE A 154 -3.84 30.04 10.26
N THR A 155 -3.44 30.73 11.33
CA THR A 155 -2.74 30.10 12.46
C THR A 155 -3.62 29.02 13.09
N PHE A 156 -4.88 29.34 13.37
CA PHE A 156 -5.85 28.40 13.93
C PHE A 156 -6.07 27.17 13.03
N GLY A 157 -6.27 27.38 11.73
CA GLY A 157 -6.45 26.29 10.78
C GLY A 157 -5.21 25.39 10.66
N TYR A 158 -4.02 25.98 10.69
CA TYR A 158 -2.75 25.25 10.63
C TYR A 158 -2.54 24.37 11.86
N GLU A 159 -2.78 24.90 13.06
CA GLU A 159 -2.70 24.14 14.31
C GLU A 159 -3.70 22.98 14.31
N LYS A 160 -4.95 23.24 13.93
CA LYS A 160 -6.01 22.23 13.80
C LYS A 160 -5.61 21.12 12.82
N ALA A 161 -4.97 21.44 11.71
CA ALA A 161 -4.47 20.43 10.77
C ALA A 161 -3.42 19.50 11.41
N ILE A 162 -2.47 20.05 12.17
CA ILE A 162 -1.46 19.24 12.86
C ILE A 162 -2.13 18.30 13.87
N GLU A 163 -3.07 18.82 14.67
CA GLU A 163 -3.81 18.02 15.65
C GLU A 163 -4.59 16.89 14.98
N THR A 164 -5.31 17.19 13.89
CA THR A 164 -6.04 16.17 13.11
C THR A 164 -5.09 15.11 12.53
N MET A 165 -3.91 15.52 12.06
CA MET A 165 -2.91 14.61 11.49
C MET A 165 -2.28 13.70 12.55
N ASP A 166 -1.90 14.26 13.71
CA ASP A 166 -1.40 13.48 14.85
C ASP A 166 -2.45 12.48 15.34
N LEU A 167 -3.71 12.93 15.44
CA LEU A 167 -4.82 12.06 15.81
C LEU A 167 -5.05 10.97 14.76
N SER A 168 -4.91 11.28 13.47
CA SER A 168 -5.03 10.31 12.36
C SER A 168 -3.93 9.24 12.41
N VAL A 169 -2.68 9.62 12.73
CA VAL A 169 -1.57 8.67 12.92
C VAL A 169 -1.89 7.71 14.07
N LYS A 170 -2.40 8.23 15.19
CA LYS A 170 -2.83 7.42 16.33
C LYS A 170 -4.00 6.51 15.97
N ALA A 171 -5.03 7.05 15.32
CA ALA A 171 -6.21 6.34 14.86
C ALA A 171 -5.83 5.16 13.97
N LYS A 172 -4.93 5.36 13.00
CA LYS A 172 -4.43 4.31 12.11
C LYS A 172 -3.70 3.20 12.86
N LYS A 173 -2.90 3.55 13.86
CA LYS A 173 -2.20 2.57 14.69
C LYS A 173 -3.17 1.76 15.54
N GLU A 174 -4.15 2.40 16.15
CA GLU A 174 -5.15 1.72 16.99
C GLU A 174 -6.12 0.87 16.16
N GLY A 175 -6.54 1.36 14.99
CA GLY A 175 -7.33 0.58 14.04
C GLY A 175 -6.59 -0.68 13.62
N TYR A 176 -5.29 -0.58 13.32
CA TYR A 176 -4.46 -1.76 13.04
C TYR A 176 -4.41 -2.73 14.22
N GLN A 177 -4.21 -2.23 15.44
CA GLN A 177 -4.18 -3.09 16.64
C GLN A 177 -5.52 -3.81 16.85
N GLN A 178 -6.65 -3.12 16.65
CA GLN A 178 -7.98 -3.73 16.72
C GLN A 178 -8.13 -4.81 15.63
N GLY A 179 -7.77 -4.54 14.37
CA GLY A 179 -7.88 -5.53 13.29
C GLY A 179 -6.97 -6.76 13.46
N VAL A 180 -5.92 -6.67 14.28
CA VAL A 180 -5.14 -7.85 14.70
C VAL A 180 -5.91 -8.71 15.71
N GLN A 181 -6.63 -8.10 16.65
CA GLN A 181 -7.29 -8.75 17.78
C GLN A 181 -8.70 -9.24 17.45
N ASP A 182 -9.48 -8.40 16.78
CA ASP A 182 -10.91 -8.59 16.53
C ASP A 182 -11.21 -8.86 15.06
N GLU A 183 -12.42 -9.33 14.76
CA GLU A 183 -12.89 -9.56 13.39
C GLU A 183 -13.86 -8.47 12.91
N ALA A 184 -14.43 -7.69 13.83
CA ALA A 184 -15.35 -6.61 13.54
C ALA A 184 -14.73 -5.26 13.93
N MET A 185 -14.95 -4.26 13.07
CA MET A 185 -14.46 -2.91 13.30
C MET A 185 -15.41 -2.15 14.22
N SER A 186 -14.85 -1.49 15.23
CA SER A 186 -15.58 -0.54 16.08
C SER A 186 -14.71 0.69 16.24
N VAL A 187 -15.12 1.79 15.60
CA VAL A 187 -14.39 3.06 15.60
C VAL A 187 -14.70 3.80 16.91
N PRO A 188 -13.69 4.13 17.74
CA PRO A 188 -13.88 4.98 18.91
C PRO A 188 -14.46 6.35 18.58
N GLU A 189 -15.35 6.87 19.43
CA GLU A 189 -16.01 8.18 19.26
C GLU A 189 -15.00 9.31 18.99
N LEU A 190 -13.84 9.25 19.64
CA LEU A 190 -12.70 10.17 19.45
C LEU A 190 -12.29 10.34 17.98
N TYR A 191 -12.49 9.34 17.12
CA TYR A 191 -12.10 9.39 15.71
C TYR A 191 -13.28 9.63 14.77
N THR A 192 -14.51 9.71 15.28
CA THR A 192 -15.72 9.84 14.45
C THR A 192 -16.09 11.29 14.12
N GLU A 193 -15.54 12.25 14.86
CA GLU A 193 -15.83 13.68 14.65
C GLU A 193 -15.21 14.21 13.35
N ASP A 194 -14.00 13.75 13.00
CA ASP A 194 -13.30 14.15 11.78
C ASP A 194 -13.19 13.00 10.76
N PRO A 195 -13.62 13.20 9.48
CA PRO A 195 -13.56 12.16 8.46
C PRO A 195 -12.14 11.64 8.16
N MET A 196 -11.10 12.44 8.34
CA MET A 196 -9.72 12.04 8.13
C MET A 196 -9.27 11.05 9.20
N THR A 197 -9.58 11.33 10.48
CA THR A 197 -9.23 10.43 11.59
C THR A 197 -10.01 9.12 11.52
N GLN A 198 -11.29 9.19 11.15
CA GLN A 198 -12.11 8.00 10.95
C GLN A 198 -11.52 7.11 9.86
N LYS A 199 -11.25 7.69 8.69
CA LYS A 199 -10.67 6.97 7.56
C LYS A 199 -9.31 6.36 7.92
N ALA A 200 -8.48 7.08 8.66
CA ALA A 200 -7.18 6.59 9.09
C ALA A 200 -7.31 5.33 9.96
N PHE A 201 -8.27 5.31 10.90
CA PHE A 201 -8.59 4.12 11.70
C PHE A 201 -9.03 2.94 10.81
N GLU A 202 -9.97 3.18 9.91
CA GLU A 202 -10.51 2.16 8.99
C GLU A 202 -9.40 1.56 8.11
N GLU A 203 -8.49 2.40 7.58
CA GLU A 203 -7.32 1.94 6.82
C GLU A 203 -6.40 1.05 7.67
N GLY A 204 -6.15 1.44 8.92
CA GLY A 204 -5.37 0.65 9.86
C GLY A 204 -5.97 -0.73 10.08
N PHE A 205 -7.27 -0.77 10.39
CA PHE A 205 -8.04 -1.99 10.61
C PHE A 205 -8.02 -2.91 9.38
N GLN A 206 -8.34 -2.35 8.21
CA GLN A 206 -8.36 -3.12 6.96
C GLN A 206 -6.99 -3.68 6.59
N LYS A 207 -5.91 -2.92 6.85
CA LYS A 207 -4.54 -3.40 6.64
C LYS A 207 -4.25 -4.64 7.49
N ALA A 208 -4.59 -4.62 8.77
CA ALA A 208 -4.39 -5.77 9.66
C ALA A 208 -5.19 -7.00 9.20
N MET A 209 -6.45 -6.81 8.79
CA MET A 209 -7.30 -7.89 8.27
C MET A 209 -6.72 -8.52 7.00
N ASN A 210 -6.23 -7.69 6.07
CA ASN A 210 -5.59 -8.16 4.84
C ASN A 210 -4.31 -8.96 5.13
N GLU A 211 -3.47 -8.50 6.06
CA GLU A 211 -2.25 -9.21 6.47
C GLU A 211 -2.57 -10.57 7.14
N LYS A 212 -3.62 -10.60 7.98
CA LYS A 212 -4.11 -11.83 8.61
C LYS A 212 -4.62 -12.85 7.58
N GLU A 213 -5.38 -12.40 6.58
CA GLU A 213 -5.82 -13.27 5.49
C GLU A 213 -4.65 -13.75 4.63
N ALA A 214 -3.69 -12.87 4.29
CA ALA A 214 -2.50 -13.24 3.54
C ALA A 214 -1.66 -14.31 4.28
N ALA A 215 -1.52 -14.19 5.60
CA ALA A 215 -0.83 -15.20 6.42
C ALA A 215 -1.56 -16.56 6.40
N LYS A 216 -2.90 -16.56 6.50
CA LYS A 216 -3.72 -17.78 6.34
C LYS A 216 -3.51 -18.40 4.96
N ASN A 217 -3.50 -17.60 3.90
CA ASN A 217 -3.29 -18.08 2.52
C ASN A 217 -1.91 -18.73 2.33
N VAL A 218 -0.86 -18.20 2.96
CA VAL A 218 0.47 -18.86 2.98
C VAL A 218 0.40 -20.22 3.66
N GLN A 219 -0.37 -20.34 4.74
CA GLN A 219 -0.56 -21.62 5.43
C GLN A 219 -1.35 -22.61 4.58
N TYR A 220 -2.42 -22.16 3.91
CA TYR A 220 -3.18 -22.99 2.97
C TYR A 220 -2.32 -23.48 1.79
N GLU A 221 -1.43 -22.64 1.23
CA GLU A 221 -0.49 -23.09 0.20
C GLU A 221 0.43 -24.20 0.72
N LYS A 222 0.90 -24.12 1.98
CA LYS A 222 1.73 -25.18 2.58
C LYS A 222 0.95 -26.47 2.81
N ASP A 223 -0.28 -26.39 3.27
CA ASP A 223 -1.09 -27.57 3.56
C ASP A 223 -1.56 -28.25 2.28
N GLY A 224 -1.95 -27.47 1.27
CA GLY A 224 -2.16 -27.98 -0.09
C GLY A 224 -0.90 -28.67 -0.62
N TYR A 225 0.28 -28.06 -0.47
CA TYR A 225 1.55 -28.67 -0.89
C TYR A 225 1.80 -30.03 -0.24
N LYS A 226 1.54 -30.18 1.07
CA LYS A 226 1.69 -31.47 1.75
C LYS A 226 0.74 -32.52 1.17
N LEU A 227 -0.52 -32.17 0.98
CA LEU A 227 -1.54 -33.07 0.42
C LEU A 227 -1.13 -33.54 -0.99
N GLY A 228 -0.76 -32.60 -1.86
CA GLY A 228 -0.32 -32.91 -3.22
C GLY A 228 0.98 -33.72 -3.24
N TYR A 229 1.94 -33.44 -2.35
CA TYR A 229 3.18 -34.20 -2.26
C TYR A 229 2.95 -35.65 -1.79
N SER A 230 1.94 -35.88 -0.96
CA SER A 230 1.50 -37.23 -0.56
C SER A 230 0.76 -37.98 -1.67
N MET A 231 0.43 -37.32 -2.79
CA MET A 231 -0.38 -37.87 -3.89
C MET A 231 -1.79 -38.30 -3.45
N GLU A 232 -2.34 -37.63 -2.45
CA GLU A 232 -3.74 -37.82 -2.04
C GLU A 232 -4.66 -37.01 -2.97
N PRO A 233 -5.93 -37.41 -3.16
CA PRO A 233 -6.87 -36.64 -3.98
C PRO A 233 -7.04 -35.20 -3.46
N LEU A 234 -7.15 -34.24 -4.38
CA LEU A 234 -7.43 -32.85 -4.02
C LEU A 234 -8.79 -32.74 -3.35
N VAL A 235 -8.79 -32.47 -2.04
CA VAL A 235 -9.96 -32.11 -1.25
C VAL A 235 -9.67 -30.76 -0.60
N VAL A 236 -10.27 -29.70 -1.16
CA VAL A 236 -10.16 -28.36 -0.58
C VAL A 236 -10.99 -28.31 0.70
N PRO A 237 -10.45 -27.81 1.84
CA PRO A 237 -11.24 -27.72 3.06
C PRO A 237 -12.44 -26.76 2.92
N ASP A 238 -13.50 -27.00 3.67
CA ASP A 238 -14.67 -26.13 3.66
C ASP A 238 -14.40 -24.79 4.35
N GLY A 239 -15.12 -23.74 3.93
CA GLY A 239 -15.09 -22.42 4.57
C GLY A 239 -13.89 -21.54 4.22
N LEU A 240 -13.07 -21.92 3.25
CA LEU A 240 -12.00 -21.05 2.74
C LEU A 240 -12.59 -19.90 1.91
N THR A 241 -11.93 -18.74 1.97
CA THR A 241 -12.19 -17.65 1.02
C THR A 241 -11.76 -18.07 -0.40
N PRO A 242 -12.22 -17.38 -1.46
CA PRO A 242 -11.73 -17.66 -2.82
C PRO A 242 -10.21 -17.59 -2.94
N ALA A 243 -9.57 -16.61 -2.28
CA ALA A 243 -8.12 -16.47 -2.24
C ALA A 243 -7.44 -17.64 -1.50
N GLY A 244 -8.03 -18.10 -0.39
CA GLY A 244 -7.54 -19.29 0.33
C GLY A 244 -7.65 -20.57 -0.51
N THR A 245 -8.77 -20.75 -1.21
CA THR A 245 -9.00 -21.88 -2.13
C THR A 245 -7.96 -21.91 -3.25
N GLU A 246 -7.68 -20.75 -3.86
CA GLU A 246 -6.64 -20.62 -4.88
C GLU A 246 -5.25 -20.96 -4.32
N ALA A 247 -4.90 -20.40 -3.15
CA ALA A 247 -3.62 -20.66 -2.49
C ALA A 247 -3.42 -22.15 -2.18
N PHE A 248 -4.45 -22.81 -1.64
CA PHE A 248 -4.43 -24.25 -1.36
C PHE A 248 -4.21 -25.07 -2.63
N THR A 249 -5.00 -24.81 -3.67
CA THR A 249 -4.95 -25.54 -4.95
C THR A 249 -3.59 -25.36 -5.65
N LYS A 250 -3.05 -24.15 -5.61
CA LYS A 250 -1.70 -23.86 -6.11
C LYS A 250 -0.64 -24.66 -5.35
N GLY A 251 -0.74 -24.69 -4.02
CA GLY A 251 0.11 -25.50 -3.15
C GLY A 251 0.08 -26.97 -3.55
N TYR A 252 -1.12 -27.53 -3.68
CA TYR A 252 -1.36 -28.92 -4.10
C TYR A 252 -0.68 -29.25 -5.42
N ASN A 253 -0.94 -28.47 -6.48
CA ASN A 253 -0.35 -28.70 -7.79
C ASN A 253 1.19 -28.67 -7.77
N LYS A 254 1.76 -27.77 -6.94
CA LYS A 254 3.21 -27.69 -6.74
C LYS A 254 3.75 -28.90 -6.00
N GLY A 255 3.04 -29.38 -4.97
CA GLY A 255 3.38 -30.58 -4.21
C GLY A 255 3.40 -31.82 -5.08
N GLU A 256 2.32 -32.05 -5.83
CA GLU A 256 2.18 -33.19 -6.75
C GLU A 256 3.32 -33.19 -7.78
N LYS A 257 3.51 -32.07 -8.50
CA LYS A 257 4.60 -31.93 -9.47
C LYS A 257 5.96 -32.23 -8.85
N LYS A 258 6.23 -31.70 -7.66
CA LYS A 258 7.51 -31.91 -6.97
C LYS A 258 7.70 -33.37 -6.57
N ARG A 259 6.64 -34.05 -6.12
CA ARG A 259 6.70 -35.48 -5.81
C ARG A 259 7.04 -36.31 -7.04
N LEU A 260 6.40 -36.04 -8.18
CA LEU A 260 6.68 -36.72 -9.43
C LEU A 260 8.15 -36.50 -9.88
N GLU A 261 8.68 -35.28 -9.76
CA GLU A 261 10.08 -35.00 -10.03
C GLU A 261 11.04 -35.78 -9.12
N ASP A 262 10.75 -35.83 -7.82
CA ASP A 262 11.56 -36.57 -6.84
C ASP A 262 11.53 -38.07 -7.11
N VAL A 263 10.35 -38.64 -7.35
CA VAL A 263 10.17 -40.07 -7.66
C VAL A 263 10.86 -40.46 -8.96
N LYS A 264 10.84 -39.59 -9.97
CA LYS A 264 11.62 -39.78 -11.20
C LYS A 264 13.12 -39.80 -10.92
N MET A 265 13.60 -38.91 -10.04
CA MET A 265 15.00 -38.86 -9.65
C MET A 265 15.42 -40.09 -8.83
N GLU A 266 14.55 -40.58 -7.94
CA GLU A 266 14.74 -41.84 -7.22
C GLU A 266 14.89 -43.02 -8.19
N GLY A 267 14.00 -43.11 -9.19
CA GLY A 267 14.12 -44.11 -10.26
C GLY A 267 15.44 -44.01 -11.01
N PHE A 268 15.82 -42.81 -11.45
CA PHE A 268 17.09 -42.55 -12.12
C PHE A 268 18.29 -43.02 -11.28
N ASN A 269 18.25 -42.75 -9.97
CA ASN A 269 19.30 -43.15 -9.04
C ASN A 269 19.31 -44.66 -8.79
N ALA A 270 18.15 -45.30 -8.73
CA ALA A 270 18.03 -46.75 -8.54
C ALA A 270 18.64 -47.57 -9.68
N ALA A 271 18.75 -47.01 -10.89
CA ALA A 271 19.45 -47.64 -12.02
C ALA A 271 20.96 -47.80 -11.77
N PHE A 272 21.58 -46.92 -10.98
CA PHE A 272 22.97 -47.13 -10.55
C PHE A 272 23.09 -48.35 -9.63
N LEU A 273 22.14 -48.52 -8.70
CA LEU A 273 22.20 -49.55 -7.67
C LEU A 273 21.72 -50.93 -8.16
N ASN A 274 20.76 -50.97 -9.10
CA ASN A 274 20.15 -52.23 -9.55
C ASN A 274 20.47 -52.50 -11.01
N GLU A 275 20.75 -53.77 -11.35
CA GLU A 275 20.97 -54.19 -12.74
C GLU A 275 19.66 -54.21 -13.54
N LYS A 276 18.57 -54.67 -12.91
CA LYS A 276 17.23 -54.74 -13.49
C LYS A 276 16.28 -53.85 -12.72
N TYR A 277 15.23 -53.42 -13.41
CA TYR A 277 14.14 -52.68 -12.78
C TYR A 277 13.52 -53.50 -11.65
N LYS A 278 13.34 -52.86 -10.49
CA LYS A 278 12.66 -53.44 -9.33
C LYS A 278 11.64 -52.42 -8.83
N VAL A 279 10.42 -52.89 -8.62
CA VAL A 279 9.33 -52.10 -8.06
C VAL A 279 9.63 -51.80 -6.59
N PRO A 280 9.67 -50.52 -6.17
CA PRO A 280 9.76 -50.19 -4.75
C PRO A 280 8.44 -50.46 -4.05
N LYS A 281 8.49 -51.14 -2.89
CA LYS A 281 7.30 -51.43 -2.07
C LYS A 281 6.47 -50.18 -1.75
N VAL A 282 7.13 -49.05 -1.54
CA VAL A 282 6.51 -47.76 -1.20
C VAL A 282 5.57 -47.25 -2.31
N TYR A 283 5.71 -47.75 -3.54
CA TYR A 283 4.91 -47.32 -4.69
C TYR A 283 3.91 -48.38 -5.18
N GLU A 284 3.88 -49.58 -4.59
CA GLU A 284 3.06 -50.69 -5.09
C GLU A 284 1.57 -50.36 -5.25
N SER A 285 1.03 -49.47 -4.39
CA SER A 285 -0.36 -49.05 -4.42
C SER A 285 -0.65 -47.79 -5.25
N ASN A 286 0.37 -47.10 -5.78
CA ASN A 286 0.20 -45.86 -6.55
C ASN A 286 0.75 -46.00 -7.98
N VAL A 287 -0.15 -46.29 -8.92
CA VAL A 287 0.16 -46.54 -10.34
C VAL A 287 0.93 -45.38 -10.98
N GLN A 288 0.53 -44.14 -10.72
CA GLN A 288 1.19 -42.96 -11.29
C GLN A 288 2.63 -42.82 -10.81
N LEU A 289 2.89 -43.04 -9.51
CA LEU A 289 4.25 -43.00 -8.97
C LEU A 289 5.12 -44.14 -9.53
N LEU A 290 4.54 -45.33 -9.73
CA LEU A 290 5.26 -46.46 -10.36
C LEU A 290 5.71 -46.13 -11.77
N GLU A 291 4.82 -45.57 -12.59
CA GLU A 291 5.15 -45.19 -13.97
C GLU A 291 6.26 -44.15 -14.01
N VAL A 292 6.17 -43.12 -13.18
CA VAL A 292 7.18 -42.05 -13.12
C VAL A 292 8.52 -42.56 -12.59
N TYR A 293 8.51 -43.44 -11.59
CA TYR A 293 9.72 -44.11 -11.09
C TYR A 293 10.37 -44.96 -12.18
N GLN A 294 9.58 -45.75 -12.93
CA GLN A 294 10.08 -46.55 -14.05
C GLN A 294 10.67 -45.68 -15.16
N GLN A 295 10.01 -44.58 -15.53
CA GLN A 295 10.55 -43.61 -16.48
C GLN A 295 11.89 -43.05 -16.00
N GLY A 296 12.01 -42.72 -14.72
CA GLY A 296 13.26 -42.35 -14.07
C GLY A 296 14.35 -43.39 -14.28
N PHE A 297 14.07 -44.64 -13.92
CA PHE A 297 15.00 -45.77 -14.03
C PHE A 297 15.50 -45.96 -15.47
N VAL A 298 14.58 -46.03 -16.43
CA VAL A 298 14.90 -46.27 -17.85
C VAL A 298 15.64 -45.08 -18.48
N SER A 299 15.41 -43.86 -17.97
CA SER A 299 16.09 -42.66 -18.49
C SER A 299 17.60 -42.65 -18.21
N ASN A 300 18.08 -43.39 -17.20
CA ASN A 300 19.51 -43.49 -16.88
C ASN A 300 20.25 -44.51 -17.76
N LYS A 301 20.36 -44.22 -19.06
CA LYS A 301 21.04 -45.08 -20.04
C LYS A 301 22.53 -45.32 -19.75
N LYS A 302 23.15 -44.49 -18.89
CA LYS A 302 24.57 -44.56 -18.56
C LYS A 302 24.88 -45.43 -17.34
N ALA A 303 23.88 -45.81 -16.54
CA ALA A 303 24.11 -46.56 -15.30
C ALA A 303 24.84 -47.89 -15.51
N ALA A 304 24.47 -48.66 -16.54
CA ALA A 304 25.12 -49.93 -16.87
C ALA A 304 26.58 -49.73 -17.30
N GLN A 305 26.85 -48.74 -18.17
CA GLN A 305 28.20 -48.40 -18.60
C GLN A 305 29.05 -47.91 -17.43
N PHE A 306 28.47 -47.12 -16.54
CA PHE A 306 29.12 -46.58 -15.35
C PHE A 306 29.55 -47.70 -14.38
N LYS A 307 28.69 -48.68 -14.12
CA LYS A 307 29.05 -49.88 -13.33
C LYS A 307 30.15 -50.71 -13.99
N LYS A 308 30.06 -50.91 -15.31
CA LYS A 308 31.09 -51.63 -16.08
C LYS A 308 32.44 -50.91 -15.99
N GLN A 309 32.45 -49.60 -16.12
CA GLN A 309 33.67 -48.79 -15.97
C GLN A 309 34.25 -48.92 -14.56
N ALA A 310 33.42 -48.80 -13.52
CA ALA A 310 33.87 -48.97 -12.14
C ALA A 310 34.55 -50.31 -11.90
N TYR A 311 33.93 -51.40 -12.37
CA TYR A 311 34.51 -52.75 -12.33
C TYR A 311 35.85 -52.86 -13.08
N GLN A 312 35.91 -52.30 -14.29
CA GLN A 312 37.13 -52.30 -15.10
C GLN A 312 38.26 -51.50 -14.44
N ASP A 313 37.94 -50.40 -13.76
CA ASP A 313 38.93 -49.59 -13.07
C ASP A 313 39.46 -50.29 -11.81
N GLY A 314 38.60 -51.02 -11.09
CA GLY A 314 39.03 -51.87 -9.96
C GLY A 314 39.87 -53.07 -10.38
N TRP A 315 39.63 -53.60 -11.58
CA TRP A 315 40.40 -54.71 -12.15
C TRP A 315 41.83 -54.35 -12.58
N LYS A 316 42.11 -53.07 -12.85
CA LYS A 316 43.43 -52.61 -13.33
C LYS A 316 44.43 -52.47 -12.18
N LEU A 317 45.65 -53.00 -12.37
CA LEU A 317 46.70 -52.91 -11.35
C LEU A 317 47.13 -51.45 -11.16
N GLY A 318 47.27 -51.02 -9.90
CA GLY A 318 47.76 -49.69 -9.54
C GLY A 318 46.82 -48.51 -9.83
N THR A 319 45.61 -48.75 -10.34
CA THR A 319 44.65 -47.68 -10.63
C THR A 319 43.89 -47.29 -9.36
N LYS A 320 43.95 -46.02 -8.96
CA LYS A 320 43.12 -45.51 -7.85
C LYS A 320 41.69 -45.29 -8.33
N MET A 321 40.73 -45.51 -7.44
CA MET A 321 39.32 -45.20 -7.69
C MET A 321 39.14 -43.72 -8.05
N ASP A 322 38.64 -43.43 -9.25
CA ASP A 322 38.31 -42.08 -9.71
C ASP A 322 36.88 -42.00 -10.24
N ILE A 323 35.99 -41.51 -9.38
CA ILE A 323 34.57 -41.36 -9.72
C ILE A 323 34.41 -40.14 -10.62
N PRO A 324 33.77 -40.25 -11.81
CA PRO A 324 33.61 -39.11 -12.70
C PRO A 324 32.93 -37.91 -12.02
N ALA A 325 33.46 -36.71 -12.25
CA ALA A 325 33.08 -35.48 -11.55
C ALA A 325 31.56 -35.21 -11.54
N ALA A 326 30.88 -35.50 -12.65
CA ALA A 326 29.43 -35.34 -12.80
C ALA A 326 28.61 -36.17 -11.79
N TYR A 327 29.17 -37.23 -11.23
CA TYR A 327 28.49 -38.17 -10.34
C TYR A 327 28.97 -38.09 -8.88
N LYS A 328 30.01 -37.31 -8.56
CA LYS A 328 30.59 -37.24 -7.20
C LYS A 328 29.59 -36.77 -6.13
N LYS A 329 28.59 -35.96 -6.50
CA LYS A 329 27.54 -35.49 -5.57
C LYS A 329 26.33 -36.42 -5.49
N ASN A 330 26.22 -37.40 -6.40
CA ASN A 330 25.14 -38.36 -6.40
C ASN A 330 25.51 -39.57 -5.53
N LYS A 331 24.89 -39.67 -4.35
CA LYS A 331 25.17 -40.74 -3.38
C LYS A 331 24.99 -42.14 -4.00
N ALA A 332 23.92 -42.36 -4.77
CA ALA A 332 23.65 -43.66 -5.39
C ALA A 332 24.73 -44.04 -6.41
N ALA A 333 25.15 -43.09 -7.25
CA ALA A 333 26.23 -43.31 -8.20
C ALA A 333 27.56 -43.58 -7.49
N VAL A 334 27.90 -42.83 -6.45
CA VAL A 334 29.11 -43.05 -5.66
C VAL A 334 29.12 -44.43 -5.01
N THR A 335 27.99 -44.85 -4.40
CA THR A 335 27.84 -46.18 -3.81
C THR A 335 28.03 -47.28 -4.85
N ALA A 336 27.33 -47.18 -5.98
CA ALA A 336 27.45 -48.17 -7.06
C ALA A 336 28.89 -48.23 -7.61
N TYR A 337 29.57 -47.09 -7.80
CA TYR A 337 30.94 -47.08 -8.29
C TYR A 337 31.88 -47.79 -7.32
N LYS A 338 31.78 -47.51 -6.02
CA LYS A 338 32.60 -48.15 -4.98
C LYS A 338 32.41 -49.66 -4.97
N GLU A 339 31.16 -50.12 -4.97
CA GLU A 339 30.81 -51.55 -4.92
C GLU A 339 31.37 -52.30 -6.14
N TYR A 340 31.13 -51.79 -7.35
CA TYR A 340 31.64 -52.44 -8.57
C TYR A 340 33.15 -52.37 -8.70
N TYR A 341 33.79 -51.29 -8.24
CA TYR A 341 35.24 -51.18 -8.17
C TYR A 341 35.82 -52.24 -7.23
N GLN A 342 35.23 -52.45 -6.04
CA GLN A 342 35.63 -53.52 -5.11
C GLN A 342 35.47 -54.91 -5.74
N LEU A 343 34.36 -55.19 -6.42
CA LEU A 343 34.17 -56.45 -7.16
C LEU A 343 35.25 -56.67 -8.24
N GLY A 344 35.70 -55.60 -8.89
CA GLY A 344 36.82 -55.63 -9.83
C GLY A 344 38.15 -55.98 -9.15
N GLN A 345 38.42 -55.40 -7.98
CA GLN A 345 39.61 -55.71 -7.18
C GLN A 345 39.61 -57.16 -6.67
N GLU A 346 38.49 -57.64 -6.11
CA GLU A 346 38.37 -59.02 -5.63
C GLU A 346 38.63 -60.04 -6.74
N LYS A 347 38.11 -59.78 -7.95
CA LYS A 347 38.38 -60.66 -9.08
C LYS A 347 39.86 -60.57 -9.47
N GLN A 348 40.45 -59.37 -9.49
CA GLN A 348 41.86 -59.17 -9.84
C GLN A 348 42.76 -59.96 -8.89
N GLU A 349 42.53 -59.86 -7.57
CA GLU A 349 43.28 -60.58 -6.55
C GLU A 349 43.20 -62.10 -6.75
N LYS A 350 41.99 -62.64 -6.97
CA LYS A 350 41.83 -64.08 -7.30
C LYS A 350 42.62 -64.48 -8.53
N THR A 351 42.60 -63.65 -9.58
CA THR A 351 43.28 -63.96 -10.85
C THR A 351 44.80 -63.89 -10.70
N VAL A 352 45.31 -62.91 -9.96
CA VAL A 352 46.75 -62.81 -9.64
C VAL A 352 47.18 -63.99 -8.78
N TYR A 353 46.39 -64.36 -7.77
CA TYR A 353 46.65 -65.53 -6.93
C TYR A 353 46.71 -66.83 -7.74
N ASP A 354 45.73 -67.06 -8.62
CA ASP A 354 45.69 -68.23 -9.51
C ASP A 354 46.91 -68.28 -10.46
N VAL A 355 47.30 -67.14 -11.03
CA VAL A 355 48.49 -67.03 -11.90
C VAL A 355 49.78 -67.28 -11.12
N LEU A 356 49.90 -66.74 -9.91
CA LEU A 356 51.07 -66.95 -9.05
C LEU A 356 51.20 -68.41 -8.59
N ILE A 357 50.09 -69.08 -8.27
CA ILE A 357 50.08 -70.53 -8.00
C ILE A 357 50.56 -71.31 -9.22
N ALA A 358 50.00 -71.02 -10.40
CA ALA A 358 50.38 -71.69 -11.64
C ALA A 358 51.88 -71.52 -11.96
N LEU A 359 52.42 -70.30 -11.78
CA LEU A 359 53.84 -70.01 -11.93
C LEU A 359 54.71 -70.70 -10.87
N GLY A 360 54.24 -70.77 -9.62
CA GLY A 360 54.93 -71.46 -8.53
C GLY A 360 55.04 -72.98 -8.76
N ILE A 361 53.99 -73.59 -9.31
CA ILE A 361 54.00 -75.01 -9.72
C ILE A 361 54.99 -75.23 -10.88
N LEU A 362 55.03 -74.34 -11.87
CA LEU A 362 55.98 -74.41 -12.99
C LEU A 362 57.44 -74.29 -12.53
N LEU A 363 57.75 -73.30 -11.68
CA LEU A 363 59.10 -73.08 -11.19
C LEU A 363 59.58 -74.21 -10.26
N SER A 364 58.71 -74.76 -9.41
CA SER A 364 59.05 -75.92 -8.58
C SER A 364 59.27 -77.19 -9.42
N GLY A 365 58.48 -77.41 -10.47
CA GLY A 365 58.70 -78.49 -11.44
C GLY A 365 60.03 -78.37 -12.17
N ILE A 366 60.42 -77.17 -12.62
CA ILE A 366 61.73 -76.91 -13.25
C ILE A 366 62.88 -77.14 -12.25
N GLY A 367 62.70 -76.72 -10.99
CA GLY A 367 63.66 -76.95 -9.90
C GLY A 367 63.89 -78.43 -9.63
N LEU A 368 62.80 -79.20 -9.47
CA LEU A 368 62.82 -80.67 -9.30
C LEU A 368 63.48 -81.35 -10.50
N PHE A 369 63.14 -80.95 -11.73
CA PHE A 369 63.75 -81.48 -12.95
C PHE A 369 65.26 -81.23 -13.01
N ARG A 370 65.73 -80.03 -12.63
CA ARG A 370 67.16 -79.71 -12.54
C ARG A 370 67.89 -80.54 -11.49
N VAL A 371 67.29 -80.77 -10.31
CA VAL A 371 67.88 -81.59 -9.24
C VAL A 371 67.99 -83.05 -9.67
N ILE A 372 66.93 -83.62 -10.27
CA ILE A 372 66.94 -84.99 -10.80
C ILE A 372 68.01 -85.15 -11.89
N ARG A 373 68.12 -84.18 -12.81
CA ARG A 373 69.15 -84.19 -13.86
C ARG A 373 70.57 -84.06 -13.31
N LYS A 374 70.78 -83.28 -12.24
CA LYS A 374 72.08 -83.18 -11.54
C LYS A 374 72.44 -84.48 -10.81
N ARG A 375 71.48 -85.17 -10.20
CA ARG A 375 71.71 -86.48 -9.55
C ARG A 375 72.06 -87.56 -10.57
N LYS A 376 71.42 -87.60 -11.74
CA LYS A 376 71.81 -88.50 -12.84
C LYS A 376 73.23 -88.25 -13.38
N LYS A 377 73.74 -87.00 -13.33
CA LYS A 377 75.11 -86.66 -13.73
C LYS A 377 76.19 -86.93 -12.66
N LYS A 378 75.80 -87.15 -11.39
CA LYS A 378 76.72 -87.51 -10.29
C LYS A 378 76.68 -89.01 -9.95
N GLY A 379 75.92 -89.80 -10.70
CA GLY A 379 75.82 -91.25 -10.54
C GLY A 379 76.94 -92.05 -11.21
N ASP A 380 77.85 -91.38 -11.94
CA ASP A 380 79.12 -91.96 -12.38
C ASP A 380 80.25 -91.27 -11.62
N PHE A 381 80.71 -91.87 -10.52
CA PHE A 381 82.10 -91.88 -10.03
C PHE A 381 82.14 -92.46 -8.60
N SER A 382 82.31 -93.79 -8.49
CA SER A 382 83.38 -94.48 -7.76
C SER A 382 82.97 -95.91 -7.35
N VAL A 383 83.74 -96.86 -7.90
CA VAL A 383 84.09 -98.26 -7.53
C VAL A 383 83.01 -99.17 -6.99
#